data_AF-A0A817G4M4-F1
#
_entry.id   AF-A0A817G4M4-F1
#
_cell.length_a   1.000
_cell.length_b   1.000
_cell.length_c   1.000
_cell.angle_alpha   90.00
_cell.angle_beta   90.00
_cell.angle_gamma   90.00
#
_symmetry.space_group_name_H-M   'P 1'
#
loop_
_entity.id
_entity.type
_entity.pdbx_description
1 polymer ?
#
loop_
_entity_poly.entity_id
_entity_poly.type
_entity_poly.pdbx_seq_one_letter_code
_entity_poly.pdbx_strand_id
1 'polypeptide(L)'
;MIDSIDPALYRPGRLDTLIEVGEPDAKGRSDIFNIYTKTLLQNSLLSDDINIERLVQRTHGMTGPHIEQLVRRATHSDSKRDLQSRRTLHITDEETEELQIKNIDFTVALAQFESQVEKHTAF
;
A
#
# COMPACT_ATOMS: atom_id res chain seq x y z
N MET A 1 -10.96 14.04 17.99
CA MET A 1 -11.58 12.71 17.79
C MET A 1 -12.84 12.70 18.64
N ILE A 2 -14.04 12.52 18.05
CA ILE A 2 -15.41 12.56 18.67
C ILE A 2 -15.77 13.78 19.53
N ASP A 3 -14.89 14.29 20.38
CA ASP A 3 -15.03 15.47 21.24
C ASP A 3 -15.22 16.79 20.47
N SER A 4 -14.96 16.77 19.15
CA SER A 4 -15.17 17.93 18.26
C SER A 4 -16.54 17.93 17.58
N ILE A 5 -17.36 16.90 17.81
CA ILE A 5 -18.70 16.74 17.23
C ILE A 5 -19.74 17.16 18.27
N ASP A 6 -20.74 17.93 17.84
CA ASP A 6 -21.81 18.42 18.72
C ASP A 6 -22.54 17.25 19.42
N PRO A 7 -22.59 17.24 20.77
CA PRO A 7 -23.32 16.24 21.54
C PRO A 7 -24.80 16.07 21.14
N ALA A 8 -25.42 17.08 20.53
CA ALA A 8 -26.79 17.03 20.04
C ALA A 8 -27.01 16.06 18.87
N LEU A 9 -25.94 15.65 18.16
CA LEU A 9 -26.01 14.71 17.05
C LEU A 9 -26.17 13.25 17.51
N TYR A 10 -25.75 12.92 18.74
CA TYR A 10 -25.85 11.57 19.33
C TYR A 10 -27.20 11.25 19.98
N ARG A 11 -28.20 12.14 19.86
CA ARG A 11 -29.53 11.85 20.43
C ARG A 11 -30.23 10.73 19.64
N PRO A 12 -31.00 9.87 20.33
CA PRO A 12 -31.81 8.84 19.68
C PRO A 12 -32.68 9.45 18.56
N GLY A 13 -32.62 8.87 17.36
CA GLY A 13 -33.31 9.37 16.16
C GLY A 13 -32.48 10.24 15.20
N ARG A 14 -31.16 10.38 15.43
CA ARG A 14 -30.20 11.01 14.50
C ARG A 14 -29.00 10.11 14.20
N LEU A 15 -27.84 10.34 14.84
CA LEU A 15 -26.68 9.46 14.78
C LEU A 15 -26.62 8.64 16.08
N ASP A 16 -27.49 7.65 16.16
CA ASP A 16 -27.69 6.81 17.35
C ASP A 16 -26.66 5.68 17.49
N THR A 17 -25.99 5.29 16.39
CA THR A 17 -24.99 4.23 16.37
C THR A 17 -23.60 4.79 16.09
N LEU A 18 -22.69 4.63 17.04
CA LEU A 18 -21.27 4.93 16.87
C LEU A 18 -20.51 3.62 16.63
N ILE A 19 -19.83 3.52 15.50
CA ILE A 19 -18.96 2.38 15.18
C ILE A 19 -17.52 2.87 15.18
N GLU A 20 -16.75 2.36 16.13
CA GLU A 20 -15.31 2.60 16.18
C GLU A 20 -14.58 1.63 15.25
N VAL A 21 -13.72 2.16 14.39
CA VAL A 21 -12.89 1.36 13.48
C VAL A 21 -11.46 1.39 14.01
N GLY A 22 -11.04 0.29 14.62
CA GLY A 22 -9.68 0.10 15.12
C GLY A 22 -8.68 -0.24 13.99
N GLU A 23 -7.40 -0.36 14.38
CA GLU A 23 -6.36 -0.82 13.47
C GLU A 23 -6.60 -2.28 13.03
N PRO A 24 -6.31 -2.62 11.76
CA PRO A 24 -6.48 -3.97 11.28
C PRO A 24 -5.45 -4.92 11.91
N ASP A 25 -5.93 -6.10 12.30
CA ASP A 25 -5.08 -7.21 12.73
C ASP A 25 -4.31 -7.80 11.52
N ALA A 26 -3.47 -8.82 11.75
CA ALA A 26 -2.68 -9.43 10.68
C ALA A 26 -3.58 -9.99 9.56
N LYS A 27 -4.75 -10.55 9.91
CA LYS A 27 -5.71 -11.07 8.95
C LYS A 27 -6.35 -9.94 8.14
N GLY A 28 -6.81 -8.88 8.80
CA GLY A 28 -7.37 -7.70 8.16
C GLY A 28 -6.36 -7.02 7.23
N ARG A 29 -5.08 -6.95 7.61
CA ARG A 29 -4.03 -6.46 6.70
C ARG A 29 -3.84 -7.37 5.49
N SER A 30 -3.86 -8.69 5.68
CA SER A 30 -3.83 -9.65 4.56
C SER A 30 -4.99 -9.43 3.60
N ASP A 31 -6.20 -9.24 4.12
CA ASP A 31 -7.40 -8.95 3.32
C ASP A 31 -7.27 -7.64 2.54
N ILE A 32 -6.75 -6.58 3.19
CA ILE A 32 -6.47 -5.30 2.54
C ILE A 32 -5.42 -5.46 1.43
N PHE A 33 -4.33 -6.18 1.69
CA PHE A 33 -3.34 -6.48 0.66
C PHE A 33 -3.96 -7.22 -0.51
N ASN A 34 -4.77 -8.25 -0.26
CA ASN A 34 -5.46 -9.01 -1.29
C ASN A 34 -6.39 -8.13 -2.15
N ILE A 35 -7.08 -7.15 -1.56
CA ILE A 35 -7.93 -6.22 -2.32
C ILE A 35 -7.08 -5.41 -3.30
N TYR A 36 -5.94 -4.86 -2.85
CA TYR A 36 -5.08 -4.04 -3.71
C TYR A 36 -4.27 -4.86 -4.72
N THR A 37 -3.78 -6.04 -4.33
CA THR A 37 -3.02 -6.92 -5.22
C THR A 37 -3.90 -7.62 -6.24
N LYS A 38 -5.19 -7.87 -5.95
CA LYS A 38 -6.14 -8.46 -6.91
C LYS A 38 -6.25 -7.64 -8.17
N THR A 39 -6.34 -6.31 -8.06
CA THR A 39 -6.36 -5.41 -9.22
C THR A 39 -5.07 -5.50 -10.02
N LEU A 40 -3.91 -5.62 -9.37
CA LEU A 40 -2.62 -5.77 -10.05
C LEU A 40 -2.50 -7.13 -10.74
N LEU A 41 -2.93 -8.20 -10.09
CA LEU A 41 -2.92 -9.56 -10.63
C LEU A 41 -3.87 -9.71 -11.83
N GLN A 42 -5.04 -9.07 -11.80
CA GLN A 42 -5.96 -9.01 -12.95
C GLN A 42 -5.36 -8.33 -14.18
N ASN A 43 -4.40 -7.42 -13.99
CA ASN A 43 -3.70 -6.73 -15.06
C ASN A 43 -2.34 -7.37 -15.39
N SER A 44 -2.03 -8.55 -14.86
CA SER A 44 -0.73 -9.23 -15.01
C SER A 44 0.48 -8.40 -14.56
N LEU A 45 0.28 -7.44 -13.64
CA LEU A 45 1.31 -6.52 -13.16
C LEU A 45 2.03 -7.02 -11.89
N LEU A 46 1.64 -8.19 -11.37
CA LEU A 46 2.18 -8.74 -10.12
C LEU A 46 3.04 -9.96 -10.44
N SER A 47 4.30 -9.96 -10.01
CA SER A 47 5.19 -11.11 -10.17
C SER A 47 4.86 -12.22 -9.16
N ASP A 48 5.07 -13.47 -9.56
CA ASP A 48 4.89 -14.67 -8.71
C ASP A 48 5.83 -14.72 -7.49
N ASP A 49 6.88 -13.90 -7.47
CA ASP A 49 7.84 -13.78 -6.34
C ASP A 49 7.25 -12.99 -5.13
N ILE A 50 6.03 -12.49 -5.25
CA ILE A 50 5.39 -11.70 -4.19
C ILE A 50 4.67 -12.62 -3.21
N ASN A 51 5.18 -12.63 -1.97
CA ASN A 51 4.55 -13.33 -0.85
C ASN A 51 3.84 -12.32 0.08
N ILE A 52 2.50 -12.36 0.07
CA ILE A 52 1.65 -11.47 0.88
C ILE A 52 1.84 -11.70 2.39
N GLU A 53 2.02 -12.94 2.84
CA GLU A 53 2.25 -13.22 4.26
C GLU A 53 3.52 -12.53 4.79
N ARG A 54 4.59 -12.53 4.00
CA ARG A 54 5.82 -11.79 4.34
C ARG A 54 5.60 -10.29 4.39
N LEU A 55 4.78 -9.74 3.50
CA LEU A 55 4.42 -8.31 3.54
C LEU A 55 3.66 -7.99 4.83
N VAL A 56 2.65 -8.79 5.18
CA VAL A 56 1.83 -8.61 6.39
C VAL A 56 2.67 -8.64 7.67
N GLN A 57 3.71 -9.48 7.73
CA GLN A 57 4.65 -9.53 8.85
C GLN A 57 5.49 -8.25 8.99
N ARG A 58 5.84 -7.61 7.86
CA ARG A 58 6.65 -6.38 7.83
C ARG A 58 5.82 -5.10 7.99
N THR A 59 4.50 -5.17 7.88
CA THR A 59 3.60 -4.00 7.94
C THR A 59 2.79 -3.95 9.24
N HIS A 60 3.39 -4.28 10.38
CA HIS A 60 2.71 -4.18 11.68
C HIS A 60 2.33 -2.71 11.97
N GLY A 61 1.12 -2.48 12.51
CA GLY A 61 0.59 -1.14 12.78
C GLY A 61 0.19 -0.33 11.53
N MET A 62 0.26 -0.90 10.33
CA MET A 62 -0.20 -0.21 9.12
C MET A 62 -1.72 -0.32 8.94
N THR A 63 -2.37 0.80 8.66
CA THR A 63 -3.80 0.90 8.36
C THR A 63 -4.06 0.81 6.85
N GLY A 64 -5.33 0.76 6.45
CA GLY A 64 -5.72 0.68 5.03
C GLY A 64 -5.03 1.69 4.11
N PRO A 65 -5.03 3.00 4.44
CA PRO A 65 -4.35 4.02 3.64
C PRO A 65 -2.83 3.81 3.55
N HIS A 66 -2.19 3.31 4.62
CA HIS A 66 -0.75 3.03 4.60
C HIS A 66 -0.43 1.87 3.63
N ILE A 67 -1.24 0.82 3.64
CA ILE A 67 -1.07 -0.33 2.73
C ILE A 67 -1.32 0.08 1.27
N GLU A 68 -2.36 0.87 1.02
CA GLU A 68 -2.64 1.43 -0.31
C GLU A 68 -1.44 2.23 -0.85
N GLN A 69 -0.91 3.14 -0.03
CA GLN A 69 0.26 3.93 -0.39
C GLN A 69 1.48 3.05 -0.66
N LEU A 70 1.68 1.99 0.11
CA LEU A 70 2.77 1.05 -0.09
C LEU A 70 2.69 0.38 -1.47
N VAL A 71 1.53 -0.17 -1.82
CA VAL A 71 1.30 -0.83 -3.12
C VAL A 71 1.49 0.16 -4.28
N ARG A 72 0.97 1.39 -4.14
CA ARG A 72 1.14 2.44 -5.14
C ARG A 72 2.61 2.84 -5.33
N ARG A 73 3.37 2.92 -4.24
CA ARG A 73 4.82 3.21 -4.30
C ARG A 73 5.60 2.07 -4.94
N ALA A 74 5.27 0.81 -4.65
CA ALA A 74 5.89 -0.33 -5.29
C ALA A 74 5.68 -0.29 -6.81
N THR A 75 4.45 -0.01 -7.26
CA THR A 75 4.12 0.18 -8.68
C THR A 75 4.97 1.29 -9.32
N HIS A 76 5.17 2.39 -8.61
CA HIS A 76 5.95 3.51 -9.13
C HIS A 76 7.47 3.23 -9.15
N SER A 77 7.98 2.45 -8.20
CA SER A 77 9.36 1.97 -8.17
C SER A 77 9.65 1.04 -9.35
N ASP A 78 8.70 0.16 -9.67
CA ASP A 78 8.77 -0.73 -10.83
C ASP A 78 8.91 0.06 -12.14
N SER A 79 8.01 1.03 -12.37
CA SER A 79 8.07 1.90 -13.56
C SER A 79 9.39 2.68 -13.65
N LYS A 80 9.94 3.16 -12.52
CA LYS A 80 11.23 3.85 -12.50
C LYS A 80 12.39 2.92 -12.86
N ARG A 81 12.38 1.69 -12.34
CA ARG A 81 13.39 0.68 -12.62
C ARG A 81 13.40 0.28 -14.09
N ASP A 82 12.22 0.09 -14.67
CA ASP A 82 12.08 -0.21 -16.10
C ASP A 82 12.67 0.91 -16.97
N LEU A 83 12.24 2.16 -16.75
CA LEU A 83 12.73 3.33 -17.48
C LEU A 83 14.25 3.48 -17.37
N GLN A 84 14.82 3.22 -16.20
CA GLN A 84 16.26 3.31 -15.98
C GLN A 84 17.02 2.18 -16.69
N SER A 85 16.46 0.97 -16.71
CA SER A 85 17.03 -0.18 -17.42
C SER A 85 17.05 0.07 -18.93
N ARG A 86 15.97 0.60 -19.50
CA ARG A 86 15.88 1.01 -20.92
C ARG A 86 16.92 2.06 -21.28
N ARG A 87 17.13 3.06 -20.42
CA ARG A 87 18.10 4.14 -20.64
C ARG A 87 19.54 3.64 -20.64
N THR A 88 19.86 2.65 -19.82
CA THR A 88 21.20 2.04 -19.78
C THR A 88 21.45 1.14 -20.99
N LEU A 89 20.44 0.40 -21.45
CA LEU A 89 20.61 -0.64 -22.48
C LEU A 89 20.40 -0.15 -23.92
N HIS A 90 20.04 1.13 -24.15
CA HIS A 90 19.70 1.66 -25.49
C HIS A 90 18.66 0.80 -26.23
N ILE A 91 17.73 0.18 -25.50
CA ILE A 91 16.67 -0.64 -26.07
C ILE A 91 15.64 0.31 -26.72
N THR A 92 15.40 0.10 -28.01
CA THR A 92 14.31 0.74 -28.77
C THR A 92 12.96 0.16 -28.32
N ASP A 93 11.88 0.96 -28.38
CA ASP A 93 10.55 0.68 -27.84
C ASP A 93 9.85 -0.64 -28.28
N GLU A 94 10.49 -1.46 -29.11
CA GLU A 94 9.94 -2.68 -29.73
C GLU A 94 10.09 -3.95 -28.87
N GLU A 95 10.97 -3.98 -27.87
CA GLU A 95 11.11 -5.10 -26.93
C GLU A 95 10.66 -4.67 -25.51
N THR A 96 9.35 -4.51 -25.31
CA THR A 96 8.80 -4.30 -23.97
C THR A 96 8.55 -5.64 -23.29
N GLU A 97 9.40 -5.98 -22.31
CA GLU A 97 9.03 -6.95 -21.29
C GLU A 97 7.81 -6.44 -20.51
N GLU A 98 6.90 -7.34 -20.13
CA GLU A 98 5.73 -6.96 -19.35
C GLU A 98 6.17 -6.39 -17.98
N LEU A 99 5.66 -5.21 -17.65
CA LEU A 99 5.90 -4.56 -16.35
C LEU A 99 5.33 -5.45 -15.23
N GLN A 100 6.22 -6.11 -14.50
CA GLN A 100 5.86 -6.93 -13.37
C GLN A 100 6.51 -6.38 -12.11
N ILE A 101 5.67 -5.96 -11.16
CA ILE A 101 6.09 -5.53 -9.83
C ILE A 101 6.72 -6.73 -9.12
N LYS A 102 7.95 -6.56 -8.64
CA LYS A 102 8.75 -7.59 -7.96
C LYS A 102 8.85 -7.33 -6.47
N ASN A 103 9.35 -8.32 -5.73
CA ASN A 103 9.57 -8.21 -4.28
C ASN A 103 10.51 -7.04 -3.91
N ILE A 104 11.49 -6.75 -4.78
CA ILE A 104 12.41 -5.62 -4.61
C ILE A 104 11.67 -4.28 -4.55
N ASP A 105 10.61 -4.08 -5.33
CA ASP A 105 9.85 -2.83 -5.36
C ASP A 105 9.11 -2.59 -4.05
N PHE A 106 8.54 -3.65 -3.49
CA PHE A 106 7.93 -3.61 -2.16
C PHE A 106 8.96 -3.32 -1.07
N THR A 107 10.17 -3.88 -1.19
CA THR A 107 11.25 -3.60 -0.22
C THR A 107 11.71 -2.14 -0.29
N VAL A 108 11.87 -1.58 -1.49
CA VAL A 108 12.18 -0.15 -1.69
C VAL A 108 11.04 0.73 -1.17
N ALA A 109 9.79 0.36 -1.46
CA ALA A 109 8.62 1.10 -1.01
C ALA A 109 8.49 1.11 0.52
N LEU A 110 8.80 0.00 1.20
CA LEU A 110 8.83 -0.10 2.66
C LEU A 110 9.89 0.83 3.26
N ALA A 111 11.12 0.79 2.75
CA ALA A 111 12.19 1.67 3.23
C ALA A 111 11.85 3.17 3.06
N GLN A 112 11.20 3.52 1.95
CA GLN A 112 10.70 4.88 1.71
C GLN A 112 9.54 5.24 2.65
N PHE A 113 8.72 4.27 3.07
CA PHE A 113 7.64 4.48 4.01
C PHE A 113 8.17 4.75 5.42
N GLU A 114 9.09 3.92 5.91
CA GLU A 114 9.76 4.08 7.21
C GLU A 114 10.42 5.46 7.35
N SER A 115 11.18 5.90 6.33
CA SER A 115 11.82 7.22 6.33
C SER A 115 10.82 8.39 6.38
N GLN A 116 9.59 8.20 5.87
CA GLN A 116 8.55 9.25 5.91
C GLN A 116 7.88 9.31 7.27
N VAL A 117 7.63 8.15 7.90
CA VAL A 117 7.08 8.08 9.25
C VAL A 117 8.02 8.77 10.24
N GLU A 118 9.32 8.45 10.20
CA GLU A 118 10.33 9.09 11.05
C GLU A 118 10.34 10.63 10.91
N LYS A 119 10.20 11.14 9.68
CA LYS A 119 10.13 12.59 9.43
C LYS A 119 8.87 13.26 9.96
N HIS A 120 7.76 12.52 10.06
CA HIS A 120 6.49 13.04 10.54
C HIS A 120 6.33 12.92 12.06
N THR A 121 7.05 11.99 12.70
CA THR A 121 7.04 11.82 14.16
C THR A 121 8.09 12.69 14.87
N ALA A 122 8.97 13.38 14.13
CA ALA A 122 10.05 14.21 14.67
C ALA A 122 9.64 15.65 15.07
N PHE A 123 8.38 15.88 15.45
CA PHE A 123 7.88 17.18 15.94
C PHE A 123 7.30 17.08 17.35
#